data_AF-A0A0D2VXR7-F1
#
_entry.id   AF-A0A0D2VXR7-F1
#
_cell.length_a   1.000
_cell.length_b   1.000
_cell.length_c   1.000
_cell.angle_alpha   90.00
_cell.angle_beta   90.00
_cell.angle_gamma   90.00
#
_symmetry.space_group_name_H-M   'P 1'
#
loop_
_entity.id
_entity.type
_entity.pdbx_description
1 polymer ?
#
loop_
_entity_poly.entity_id
_entity_poly.type
_entity_poly.pdbx_seq_one_letter_code
_entity_poly.pdbx_strand_id
1 'polypeptide(L)'
;MITFHGLRGLCKKVKTAPGKVLLSRSQIGDAEAQAVAKALKFTATTTYVDLSENHISCAGALAIVEALKMNTRLKFLDLSDNRIGDAGAQAIAEALTVNKTLSGIHLSNDQISNAGATALAEALKVNETLTNLHLVKNHIGDAGAQALGEALEVNTTLTWLKLDQNQIGDAGAQAIAEVVQVNRTVAGLDLNQNQIGDAGVQAIAEALKVNTTLKELLLSDNQIGNAGATALAEALKVNTAMRKFALLNNQIGDAGAQALAEALKVNKTLTELWLNFNQIGDVGAQAIAEALRVNKTLTQLVLFSNCIGKLGSQAIDAACAGNRRCLVGLNTQISPFAFSLFPRLASGEDSQAVFRMLTGGLENQPASLPALPTEIAELIMDEARYWQGAQHTKRNRFHVDTSDGVLTVTVPRSMDGNSIRVKAIQVLRDWTSSFYNSDDCAFGLTVRDEQGDVQYECAVHPTLVESNLARATIWPTSHPILRQMREGWQVQIRFTRDNLQIQWLCVEYVDLDLQ
;
A
#
# COMPACT_ATOMS: atom_id res chain seq x y z
N MET A 1 6.24 7.79 -43.43
CA MET A 1 7.40 6.96 -43.04
C MET A 1 8.48 7.91 -42.55
N ILE A 2 8.49 8.23 -41.24
CA ILE A 2 9.50 9.14 -40.68
C ILE A 2 10.78 8.34 -40.53
N THR A 3 11.76 8.62 -41.36
CA THR A 3 13.08 8.01 -41.27
C THR A 3 13.85 8.76 -40.19
N PHE A 4 13.91 8.15 -39.00
CA PHE A 4 14.82 8.53 -37.93
C PHE A 4 16.28 8.37 -38.41
N HIS A 5 16.79 9.33 -39.18
CA HIS A 5 18.09 9.24 -39.86
C HIS A 5 19.28 9.15 -38.88
N GLY A 6 19.11 9.58 -37.62
CA GLY A 6 20.10 9.43 -36.54
C GLY A 6 19.99 8.12 -35.74
N LEU A 7 19.01 7.26 -36.03
CA LEU A 7 18.66 6.09 -35.23
C LEU A 7 18.87 4.76 -35.96
N ARG A 8 19.86 4.63 -36.86
CA ARG A 8 20.07 3.37 -37.63
C ARG A 8 20.13 2.12 -36.74
N GLY A 9 20.65 2.22 -35.51
CA GLY A 9 20.63 1.12 -34.52
C GLY A 9 19.30 0.96 -33.76
N LEU A 10 18.55 2.05 -33.59
CA LEU A 10 17.28 2.11 -32.86
C LEU A 10 16.07 1.75 -33.73
N CYS A 11 16.14 1.89 -35.07
CA CYS A 11 15.07 1.47 -35.99
C CYS A 11 14.70 -0.01 -35.86
N LYS A 12 15.61 -0.88 -35.41
CA LYS A 12 15.31 -2.29 -35.12
C LYS A 12 14.51 -2.49 -33.82
N LYS A 13 14.52 -1.51 -32.92
CA LYS A 13 13.92 -1.55 -31.58
C LYS A 13 12.55 -0.85 -31.52
N VAL A 14 12.26 0.05 -32.46
CA VAL A 14 10.99 0.81 -32.50
C VAL A 14 9.84 -0.12 -32.90
N LYS A 15 8.92 -0.38 -31.97
CA LYS A 15 7.60 -0.93 -32.31
C LYS A 15 6.72 0.21 -32.78
N THR A 16 6.14 0.13 -33.99
CA THR A 16 5.40 1.25 -34.59
C THR A 16 3.89 1.05 -34.50
N ALA A 17 3.22 2.07 -33.98
CA ALA A 17 1.80 2.30 -34.16
C ALA A 17 1.60 3.78 -34.57
N PRO A 18 0.55 4.14 -35.33
CA PRO A 18 0.33 5.51 -35.76
C PRO A 18 0.35 6.50 -34.57
N GLY A 19 1.23 7.50 -34.63
CA GLY A 19 1.37 8.52 -33.58
C GLY A 19 2.04 8.06 -32.28
N LYS A 20 2.50 6.81 -32.20
CA LYS A 20 3.16 6.26 -31.00
C LYS A 20 4.60 5.85 -31.30
N VAL A 21 5.50 6.15 -30.35
CA VAL A 21 6.88 5.64 -30.32
C VAL A 21 6.99 4.72 -29.11
N LEU A 22 7.10 3.42 -29.34
CA LEU A 22 7.18 2.41 -28.29
C LEU A 22 8.59 1.83 -28.27
N LEU A 23 9.34 2.22 -27.25
CA LEU A 23 10.75 1.91 -27.02
C LEU A 23 10.98 1.37 -25.61
N SER A 24 9.94 0.81 -24.99
CA SER A 24 10.08 0.09 -23.72
C SER A 24 11.00 -1.11 -23.84
N ARG A 25 11.76 -1.43 -22.78
CA ARG A 25 12.69 -2.59 -22.71
C ARG A 25 13.69 -2.64 -23.86
N SER A 26 14.17 -1.48 -24.31
CA SER A 26 15.01 -1.33 -25.50
C SER A 26 16.49 -1.11 -25.18
N GLN A 27 16.90 -1.20 -23.91
CA GLN A 27 18.27 -0.92 -23.46
C GLN A 27 18.76 0.46 -23.91
N ILE A 28 17.90 1.47 -23.81
CA ILE A 28 18.21 2.87 -24.14
C ILE A 28 18.98 3.48 -22.96
N GLY A 29 20.20 3.96 -23.22
CA GLY A 29 20.94 4.80 -22.28
C GLY A 29 20.79 6.29 -22.62
N ASP A 30 21.57 7.14 -21.97
CA ASP A 30 21.47 8.60 -22.12
C ASP A 30 21.82 9.09 -23.53
N ALA A 31 22.77 8.44 -24.21
CA ALA A 31 23.14 8.77 -25.58
C ALA A 31 21.99 8.50 -26.56
N GLU A 32 21.34 7.35 -26.41
CA GLU A 32 20.15 7.00 -27.19
C GLU A 32 18.96 7.92 -26.86
N ALA A 33 18.75 8.24 -25.58
CA ALA A 33 17.73 9.19 -25.14
C ALA A 33 17.95 10.57 -25.78
N GLN A 34 19.20 11.03 -25.89
CA GLN A 34 19.52 12.28 -26.59
C GLN A 34 19.20 12.20 -28.10
N ALA A 35 19.40 11.05 -28.73
CA ALA A 35 19.02 10.85 -30.13
C ALA A 35 17.50 10.82 -30.31
N VAL A 36 16.77 10.21 -29.37
CA VAL A 36 15.29 10.26 -29.30
C VAL A 36 14.83 11.70 -29.12
N ALA A 37 15.42 12.46 -28.19
CA ALA A 37 15.10 13.87 -27.96
C ALA A 37 15.24 14.73 -29.22
N LYS A 38 16.32 14.55 -29.99
CA LYS A 38 16.52 15.24 -31.27
C LYS A 38 15.39 14.96 -32.26
N ALA A 39 14.88 13.73 -32.29
CA ALA A 39 13.76 13.36 -33.14
C ALA A 39 12.40 13.89 -32.60
N LEU A 40 12.21 13.88 -31.28
CA LEU A 40 11.02 14.39 -30.61
C LEU A 40 10.85 15.89 -30.82
N LYS A 41 11.93 16.65 -30.89
CA LYS A 41 11.87 18.10 -31.09
C LYS A 41 11.08 18.52 -32.34
N PHE A 42 11.09 17.70 -33.40
CA PHE A 42 10.50 18.04 -34.70
C PHE A 42 9.39 17.09 -35.15
N THR A 43 8.96 16.15 -34.31
CA THR A 43 7.87 15.24 -34.69
C THR A 43 6.54 15.97 -34.71
N ALA A 44 5.88 15.95 -35.86
CA ALA A 44 4.56 16.57 -36.04
C ALA A 44 3.40 15.62 -35.69
N THR A 45 3.65 14.31 -35.59
CA THR A 45 2.59 13.30 -35.49
C THR A 45 2.64 12.48 -34.21
N THR A 46 3.76 12.45 -33.49
CA THR A 46 3.88 11.65 -32.27
C THR A 46 3.14 12.32 -31.11
N THR A 47 2.17 11.60 -30.56
CA THR A 47 1.38 12.01 -29.38
C THR A 47 1.68 11.16 -28.16
N TYR A 48 2.31 10.00 -28.33
CA TYR A 48 2.65 9.06 -27.27
C TYR A 48 4.08 8.56 -27.42
N VAL A 49 4.87 8.64 -26.36
CA VAL A 49 6.23 8.10 -26.30
C VAL A 49 6.34 7.25 -25.05
N ASP A 50 6.77 6.01 -25.23
CA ASP A 50 7.07 5.09 -24.15
C ASP A 50 8.55 4.69 -24.21
N LEU A 51 9.26 5.13 -23.18
CA LEU A 51 10.69 4.88 -22.92
C LEU A 51 10.87 4.11 -21.60
N SER A 52 9.82 3.44 -21.13
CA SER A 52 9.85 2.71 -19.87
C SER A 52 10.85 1.54 -19.88
N GLU A 53 11.27 1.08 -18.72
CA GLU A 53 12.12 -0.11 -18.55
C GLU A 53 13.43 -0.02 -19.38
N ASN A 54 14.15 1.10 -19.24
CA ASN A 54 15.41 1.36 -19.91
C ASN A 54 16.50 1.74 -18.89
N HIS A 55 17.59 2.36 -19.34
CA HIS A 55 18.72 2.75 -18.49
C HIS A 55 18.96 4.26 -18.49
N ILE A 56 17.90 5.04 -18.76
CA ILE A 56 17.91 6.50 -18.84
C ILE A 56 18.17 7.06 -17.43
N SER A 57 19.22 7.85 -17.29
CA SER A 57 19.53 8.58 -16.06
C SER A 57 18.93 9.99 -16.09
N CYS A 58 19.19 10.79 -15.07
CA CYS A 58 18.88 12.22 -15.08
C CYS A 58 19.41 12.96 -16.32
N ALA A 59 20.55 12.54 -16.90
CA ALA A 59 21.12 13.18 -18.10
C ALA A 59 20.30 12.90 -19.36
N GLY A 60 19.84 11.66 -19.55
CA GLY A 60 18.96 11.31 -20.65
C GLY A 60 17.55 11.90 -20.48
N ALA A 61 17.04 11.95 -19.25
CA ALA A 61 15.78 12.63 -18.90
C ALA A 61 15.84 14.10 -19.29
N LEU A 62 16.90 14.81 -18.88
CA LEU A 62 17.15 16.20 -19.21
C LEU A 62 17.12 16.42 -20.73
N ALA A 63 17.79 15.57 -21.50
CA ALA A 63 17.79 15.68 -22.96
C ALA A 63 16.37 15.57 -23.55
N ILE A 64 15.58 14.60 -23.07
CA ILE A 64 14.20 14.40 -23.53
C ILE A 64 13.33 15.61 -23.20
N VAL A 65 13.40 16.13 -21.97
CA VAL A 65 12.53 17.21 -21.54
C VAL A 65 12.91 18.57 -22.13
N GLU A 66 14.18 18.79 -22.47
CA GLU A 66 14.59 19.92 -23.32
C GLU A 66 13.92 19.88 -24.71
N ALA A 67 13.71 18.69 -25.27
CA ALA A 67 12.92 18.56 -26.50
C ALA A 67 11.43 18.82 -26.24
N LEU A 68 10.89 18.47 -25.07
CA LEU A 68 9.49 18.75 -24.71
C LEU A 68 9.19 20.24 -24.60
N LYS A 69 10.14 21.06 -24.15
CA LYS A 69 9.98 22.52 -24.11
C LYS A 69 9.62 23.11 -25.49
N MET A 70 10.00 22.44 -26.57
CA MET A 70 9.67 22.84 -27.95
C MET A 70 8.61 21.98 -28.63
N ASN A 71 8.36 20.77 -28.13
CA ASN A 71 7.38 19.87 -28.72
C ASN A 71 5.95 20.31 -28.36
N THR A 72 5.11 20.51 -29.37
CA THR A 72 3.72 20.97 -29.20
C THR A 72 2.69 19.90 -29.60
N ARG A 73 3.07 18.61 -29.60
CA ARG A 73 2.21 17.52 -30.07
C ARG A 73 2.11 16.37 -29.07
N LEU A 74 3.16 16.13 -28.30
CA LEU A 74 3.22 15.05 -27.34
C LEU A 74 2.17 15.27 -26.24
N LYS A 75 1.40 14.22 -26.00
CA LYS A 75 0.34 14.16 -24.99
C LYS A 75 0.74 13.26 -23.82
N PHE A 76 1.45 12.18 -24.11
CA PHE A 76 1.84 11.20 -23.11
C PHE A 76 3.31 10.82 -23.24
N LEU A 77 4.00 10.82 -22.10
CA LEU A 77 5.38 10.37 -21.98
C LEU A 77 5.49 9.38 -20.82
N ASP A 78 5.94 8.17 -21.12
CA ASP A 78 6.28 7.16 -20.12
C ASP A 78 7.81 7.05 -20.00
N LEU A 79 8.32 7.35 -18.81
CA LEU A 79 9.73 7.24 -18.43
C LEU A 79 9.94 6.24 -17.28
N SER A 80 8.90 5.47 -16.92
CA SER A 80 8.93 4.57 -15.76
C SER A 80 10.05 3.52 -15.84
N ASP A 81 10.46 2.96 -14.71
CA ASP A 81 11.48 1.91 -14.61
C ASP A 81 12.81 2.32 -15.26
N ASN A 82 13.26 3.55 -14.98
CA ASN A 82 14.57 4.09 -15.34
C ASN A 82 15.33 4.52 -14.07
N ARG A 83 16.27 5.47 -14.18
CA ARG A 83 17.08 6.00 -13.07
C ARG A 83 17.05 7.53 -13.09
N ILE A 84 15.85 8.09 -13.25
CA ILE A 84 15.64 9.52 -13.44
C ILE A 84 16.12 10.31 -12.21
N GLY A 85 15.79 9.83 -11.00
CA GLY A 85 16.16 10.44 -9.73
C GLY A 85 15.61 11.87 -9.55
N ASP A 86 15.95 12.50 -8.43
CA ASP A 86 15.47 13.85 -8.10
C ASP A 86 15.94 14.91 -9.11
N ALA A 87 17.18 14.83 -9.59
CA ALA A 87 17.71 15.75 -10.58
C ALA A 87 16.96 15.65 -11.93
N GLY A 88 16.59 14.44 -12.34
CA GLY A 88 15.77 14.24 -13.54
C GLY A 88 14.33 14.73 -13.33
N ALA A 89 13.74 14.47 -12.16
CA ALA A 89 12.41 14.97 -11.79
C ALA A 89 12.36 16.50 -11.78
N GLN A 90 13.42 17.17 -11.29
CA GLN A 90 13.57 18.62 -11.36
C GLN A 90 13.62 19.13 -12.80
N ALA A 91 14.41 18.51 -13.68
CA ALA A 91 14.45 18.87 -15.09
C ALA A 91 13.09 18.70 -15.78
N ILE A 92 12.37 17.62 -15.44
CA ILE A 92 10.99 17.38 -15.90
C ILE A 92 10.06 18.49 -15.41
N ALA A 93 10.13 18.85 -14.13
CA ALA A 93 9.33 19.92 -13.54
C ALA A 93 9.53 21.24 -14.29
N GLU A 94 10.78 21.64 -14.54
CA GLU A 94 11.09 22.83 -15.32
C GLU A 94 10.45 22.80 -16.72
N ALA A 95 10.49 21.66 -17.41
CA ALA A 95 9.86 21.53 -18.71
C ALA A 95 8.33 21.59 -18.64
N LEU A 96 7.71 21.07 -17.58
CA LEU A 96 6.26 21.13 -17.36
C LEU A 96 5.75 22.56 -17.13
N THR A 97 6.58 23.49 -16.62
CA THR A 97 6.17 24.90 -16.50
C THR A 97 5.92 25.55 -17.86
N VAL A 98 6.67 25.13 -18.89
CA VAL A 98 6.64 25.71 -20.24
C VAL A 98 5.79 24.88 -21.21
N ASN A 99 5.85 23.55 -21.12
CA ASN A 99 5.11 22.68 -22.02
C ASN A 99 3.60 22.76 -21.73
N LYS A 100 2.82 23.13 -22.74
CA LYS A 100 1.35 23.26 -22.67
C LYS A 100 0.64 22.20 -23.51
N THR A 101 1.24 21.03 -23.70
CA THR A 101 0.62 19.96 -24.51
C THR A 101 0.55 18.63 -23.80
N LEU A 102 1.50 18.32 -22.93
CA LEU A 102 1.56 17.07 -22.20
C LEU A 102 0.40 17.00 -21.21
N SER A 103 -0.37 15.92 -21.31
CA SER A 103 -1.51 15.62 -20.45
C SER A 103 -1.22 14.46 -19.50
N GLY A 104 -0.28 13.58 -19.81
CA GLY A 104 0.13 12.51 -18.91
C GLY A 104 1.62 12.28 -18.90
N ILE A 105 2.17 12.06 -17.70
CA ILE A 105 3.54 11.65 -17.50
C ILE A 105 3.61 10.52 -16.48
N HIS A 106 4.36 9.47 -16.82
CA HIS A 106 4.64 8.37 -15.91
C HIS A 106 6.13 8.37 -15.54
N LEU A 107 6.38 8.39 -14.23
CA LEU A 107 7.70 8.44 -13.60
C LEU A 107 7.79 7.38 -12.50
N SER A 108 7.21 6.21 -12.77
CA SER A 108 7.13 5.13 -11.78
C SER A 108 8.48 4.44 -11.63
N ASN A 109 8.86 4.01 -10.42
CA ASN A 109 10.09 3.25 -10.17
C ASN A 109 11.37 3.95 -10.66
N ASP A 110 11.49 5.25 -10.36
CA ASP A 110 12.54 6.13 -10.88
C ASP A 110 13.46 6.72 -9.81
N GLN A 111 13.35 6.25 -8.56
CA GLN A 111 14.13 6.70 -7.40
C GLN A 111 13.89 8.18 -7.05
N ILE A 112 12.67 8.68 -7.29
CA ILE A 112 12.26 10.04 -6.93
C ILE A 112 11.97 10.09 -5.42
N SER A 113 12.60 10.99 -4.70
CA SER A 113 12.38 11.23 -3.28
C SER A 113 11.43 12.42 -3.05
N ASN A 114 11.28 12.84 -1.79
CA ASN A 114 10.60 14.08 -1.42
C ASN A 114 11.12 15.30 -2.20
N ALA A 115 12.41 15.36 -2.53
CA ALA A 115 12.99 16.49 -3.26
C ALA A 115 12.46 16.57 -4.70
N GLY A 116 12.47 15.46 -5.43
CA GLY A 116 11.92 15.41 -6.78
C GLY A 116 10.39 15.58 -6.81
N ALA A 117 9.67 15.04 -5.81
CA ALA A 117 8.24 15.27 -5.65
C ALA A 117 7.91 16.76 -5.43
N THR A 118 8.72 17.45 -4.61
CA THR A 118 8.58 18.90 -4.38
C THR A 118 8.80 19.70 -5.66
N ALA A 119 9.80 19.35 -6.47
CA ALA A 119 10.02 20.02 -7.75
C ALA A 119 8.81 19.84 -8.69
N LEU A 120 8.28 18.62 -8.78
CA LEU A 120 7.08 18.34 -9.58
C LEU A 120 5.85 19.09 -9.05
N ALA A 121 5.69 19.21 -7.72
CA ALA A 121 4.64 19.99 -7.09
C ALA A 121 4.70 21.47 -7.49
N GLU A 122 5.87 22.10 -7.46
CA GLU A 122 6.03 23.48 -7.92
C GLU A 122 5.65 23.67 -9.39
N ALA A 123 5.97 22.70 -10.25
CA ALA A 123 5.54 22.74 -11.64
C ALA A 123 4.02 22.58 -11.80
N LEU A 124 3.38 21.73 -10.99
CA LEU A 124 1.92 21.52 -11.00
C LEU A 124 1.16 22.80 -10.63
N LYS A 125 1.70 23.66 -9.76
CA LYS A 125 1.06 24.94 -9.39
C LYS A 125 0.81 25.85 -10.60
N VAL A 126 1.61 25.73 -11.67
CA VAL A 126 1.53 26.58 -12.88
C VAL A 126 1.21 25.80 -14.15
N ASN A 127 1.21 24.48 -14.11
CA ASN A 127 0.87 23.65 -15.25
C ASN A 127 -0.65 23.52 -15.39
N GLU A 128 -1.14 23.78 -16.60
CA GLU A 128 -2.58 23.83 -16.91
C GLU A 128 -3.00 22.72 -17.88
N THR A 129 -2.17 21.70 -18.08
CA THR A 129 -2.43 20.68 -19.11
C THR A 129 -2.32 19.26 -18.63
N LEU A 130 -1.54 19.01 -17.57
CA LEU A 130 -1.34 17.70 -17.01
C LEU A 130 -2.61 17.26 -16.28
N THR A 131 -3.16 16.13 -16.72
CA THR A 131 -4.35 15.49 -16.16
C THR A 131 -3.99 14.21 -15.39
N ASN A 132 -2.83 13.61 -15.68
CA ASN A 132 -2.37 12.34 -15.12
C ASN A 132 -0.89 12.41 -14.72
N LEU A 133 -0.61 12.15 -13.45
CA LEU A 133 0.74 12.04 -12.91
C LEU A 133 0.89 10.70 -12.19
N HIS A 134 1.81 9.85 -12.67
CA HIS A 134 2.15 8.59 -12.00
C HIS A 134 3.53 8.68 -11.37
N LEU A 135 3.59 8.47 -10.06
CA LEU A 135 4.80 8.47 -9.24
C LEU A 135 4.91 7.16 -8.44
N VAL A 136 4.41 6.07 -9.01
CA VAL A 136 4.34 4.75 -8.38
C VAL A 136 5.74 4.24 -8.01
N LYS A 137 5.90 3.54 -6.89
CA LYS A 137 7.14 2.84 -6.52
C LYS A 137 8.37 3.75 -6.45
N ASN A 138 8.21 4.92 -5.84
CA ASN A 138 9.30 5.87 -5.61
C ASN A 138 9.65 5.93 -4.11
N HIS A 139 10.38 6.95 -3.69
CA HIS A 139 10.80 7.18 -2.31
C HIS A 139 10.14 8.44 -1.74
N ILE A 140 8.87 8.65 -2.10
CA ILE A 140 8.07 9.80 -1.63
C ILE A 140 7.52 9.46 -0.24
N GLY A 141 7.94 10.21 0.77
CA GLY A 141 7.37 10.17 2.12
C GLY A 141 6.39 11.32 2.35
N ASP A 142 6.13 11.59 3.62
CA ASP A 142 5.11 12.57 4.04
C ASP A 142 5.39 13.99 3.55
N ALA A 143 6.65 14.43 3.57
CA ALA A 143 7.02 15.76 3.07
C ALA A 143 6.75 15.91 1.56
N GLY A 144 7.00 14.88 0.76
CA GLY A 144 6.70 14.90 -0.67
C GLY A 144 5.20 14.82 -0.96
N ALA A 145 4.46 14.05 -0.16
CA ALA A 145 3.00 14.01 -0.21
C ALA A 145 2.37 15.37 0.15
N GLN A 146 2.90 16.04 1.16
CA GLN A 146 2.51 17.40 1.54
C GLN A 146 2.73 18.39 0.39
N ALA A 147 3.92 18.40 -0.21
CA ALA A 147 4.21 19.31 -1.33
C ALA A 147 3.25 19.09 -2.52
N LEU A 148 2.99 17.83 -2.88
CA LEU A 148 2.01 17.48 -3.92
C LEU A 148 0.59 17.91 -3.53
N GLY A 149 0.22 17.78 -2.26
CA GLY A 149 -1.02 18.32 -1.70
C GLY A 149 -1.12 19.83 -1.92
N GLU A 150 -0.16 20.61 -1.45
CA GLU A 150 -0.15 22.07 -1.62
C GLU A 150 -0.26 22.49 -3.09
N ALA A 151 0.35 21.74 -4.01
CA ALA A 151 0.18 21.99 -5.44
C ALA A 151 -1.24 21.72 -5.94
N LEU A 152 -1.91 20.70 -5.42
CA LEU A 152 -3.30 20.36 -5.75
C LEU A 152 -4.32 21.34 -5.19
N GLU A 153 -3.97 22.16 -4.20
CA GLU A 153 -4.86 23.23 -3.71
C GLU A 153 -5.17 24.24 -4.82
N VAL A 154 -4.16 24.56 -5.65
CA VAL A 154 -4.28 25.54 -6.74
C VAL A 154 -4.40 24.90 -8.12
N ASN A 155 -3.94 23.66 -8.31
CA ASN A 155 -4.01 23.00 -9.60
C ASN A 155 -5.45 22.56 -9.91
N THR A 156 -5.95 23.00 -11.07
CA THR A 156 -7.32 22.71 -11.52
C THR A 156 -7.38 21.78 -12.74
N THR A 157 -6.32 21.04 -13.03
CA THR A 157 -6.23 20.23 -14.26
C THR A 157 -5.94 18.77 -13.98
N LEU A 158 -5.23 18.46 -12.90
CA LEU A 158 -4.92 17.10 -12.52
C LEU A 158 -6.21 16.39 -12.10
N THR A 159 -6.48 15.27 -12.75
CA THR A 159 -7.63 14.41 -12.50
C THR A 159 -7.24 13.09 -11.84
N TRP A 160 -5.98 12.68 -12.02
CA TRP A 160 -5.43 11.43 -11.50
C TRP A 160 -4.03 11.64 -10.95
N LEU A 161 -3.86 11.28 -9.69
CA LEU A 161 -2.58 11.22 -9.00
C LEU A 161 -2.35 9.79 -8.49
N LYS A 162 -1.26 9.17 -8.93
CA LYS A 162 -0.85 7.86 -8.44
C LYS A 162 0.42 7.94 -7.61
N LEU A 163 0.30 7.52 -6.36
CA LEU A 163 1.35 7.51 -5.35
C LEU A 163 1.49 6.12 -4.72
N ASP A 164 1.05 5.06 -5.40
CA ASP A 164 1.16 3.71 -4.87
C ASP A 164 2.62 3.25 -4.71
N GLN A 165 2.86 2.35 -3.77
CA GLN A 165 4.20 1.83 -3.43
C GLN A 165 5.22 2.90 -3.01
N ASN A 166 4.79 3.93 -2.27
CA ASN A 166 5.67 4.95 -1.69
C ASN A 166 5.81 4.76 -0.16
N GLN A 167 6.30 5.78 0.54
CA GLN A 167 6.58 5.77 1.98
C GLN A 167 5.68 6.76 2.73
N ILE A 168 4.44 6.93 2.25
CA ILE A 168 3.48 7.88 2.84
C ILE A 168 2.83 7.26 4.08
N GLY A 169 2.98 7.91 5.22
CA GLY A 169 2.36 7.59 6.50
C GLY A 169 1.11 8.43 6.77
N ASP A 170 0.72 8.49 8.04
CA ASP A 170 -0.49 9.19 8.48
C ASP A 170 -0.39 10.71 8.30
N ALA A 171 0.78 11.32 8.48
CA ALA A 171 0.93 12.77 8.33
C ALA A 171 0.85 13.19 6.86
N GLY A 172 1.43 12.41 5.94
CA GLY A 172 1.29 12.64 4.50
C GLY A 172 -0.14 12.41 4.03
N ALA A 173 -0.84 11.39 4.55
CA ALA A 173 -2.27 11.19 4.29
C ALA A 173 -3.14 12.36 4.80
N GLN A 174 -2.81 12.91 5.97
CA GLN A 174 -3.47 14.11 6.49
C GLN A 174 -3.26 15.32 5.57
N ALA A 175 -2.04 15.58 5.12
CA ALA A 175 -1.75 16.70 4.20
C ALA A 175 -2.53 16.55 2.87
N ILE A 176 -2.61 15.33 2.35
CA ILE A 176 -3.45 15.05 1.17
C ILE A 176 -4.93 15.30 1.48
N ALA A 177 -5.42 14.92 2.66
CA ALA A 177 -6.81 15.09 3.06
C ALA A 177 -7.23 16.57 3.14
N GLU A 178 -6.40 17.42 3.75
CA GLU A 178 -6.64 18.87 3.83
C GLU A 178 -6.90 19.47 2.44
N VAL A 179 -6.20 18.99 1.44
CA VAL A 179 -6.34 19.45 0.06
C VAL A 179 -7.52 18.80 -0.66
N VAL A 180 -7.76 17.50 -0.45
CA VAL A 180 -8.96 16.81 -0.99
C VAL A 180 -10.23 17.53 -0.52
N GLN A 181 -10.23 18.15 0.66
CA GLN A 181 -11.35 18.95 1.15
C GLN A 181 -11.72 20.12 0.22
N VAL A 182 -10.74 20.75 -0.44
CA VAL A 182 -10.91 21.97 -1.25
C VAL A 182 -10.76 21.73 -2.77
N ASN A 183 -9.95 20.76 -3.19
CA ASN A 183 -9.75 20.44 -4.60
C ASN A 183 -11.05 19.91 -5.23
N ARG A 184 -11.33 20.32 -6.47
CA ARG A 184 -12.55 19.97 -7.22
C ARG A 184 -12.26 19.30 -8.56
N THR A 185 -11.05 18.82 -8.78
CA THR A 185 -10.60 18.33 -10.09
C THR A 185 -10.09 16.90 -10.05
N VAL A 186 -9.40 16.51 -8.97
CA VAL A 186 -8.95 15.14 -8.77
C VAL A 186 -10.15 14.23 -8.62
N ALA A 187 -10.23 13.26 -9.53
CA ALA A 187 -11.28 12.25 -9.61
C ALA A 187 -10.79 10.87 -9.17
N GLY A 188 -9.49 10.60 -9.30
CA GLY A 188 -8.85 9.37 -8.86
C GLY A 188 -7.57 9.64 -8.07
N LEU A 189 -7.46 8.99 -6.91
CA LEU A 189 -6.29 9.05 -6.04
C LEU A 189 -5.88 7.63 -5.66
N ASP A 190 -4.65 7.26 -6.02
CA ASP A 190 -4.07 5.97 -5.69
C ASP A 190 -3.00 6.11 -4.60
N LEU A 191 -3.29 5.56 -3.43
CA LEU A 191 -2.43 5.50 -2.25
C LEU A 191 -2.17 4.05 -1.82
N ASN A 192 -2.33 3.08 -2.72
CA ASN A 192 -2.08 1.67 -2.41
C ASN A 192 -0.63 1.45 -1.94
N GLN A 193 -0.40 0.43 -1.10
CA GLN A 193 0.94 -0.01 -0.70
C GLN A 193 1.82 1.08 -0.05
N ASN A 194 1.19 1.95 0.75
CA ASN A 194 1.86 2.94 1.58
C ASN A 194 1.88 2.48 3.06
N GLN A 195 2.08 3.40 4.00
CA GLN A 195 2.16 3.15 5.44
C GLN A 195 1.02 3.82 6.21
N ILE A 196 -0.12 4.04 5.56
CA ILE A 196 -1.26 4.78 6.12
C ILE A 196 -2.03 3.88 7.10
N GLY A 197 -2.20 4.37 8.33
CA GLY A 197 -2.99 3.74 9.39
C GLY A 197 -4.39 4.33 9.53
N ASP A 198 -5.02 4.04 10.67
CA ASP A 198 -6.38 4.51 10.96
C ASP A 198 -6.47 6.05 11.08
N ALA A 199 -5.42 6.71 11.59
CA ALA A 199 -5.42 8.16 11.76
C ALA A 199 -5.37 8.92 10.43
N GLY A 200 -4.50 8.50 9.50
CA GLY A 200 -4.42 9.09 8.16
C GLY A 200 -5.70 8.87 7.36
N VAL A 201 -6.30 7.68 7.45
CA VAL A 201 -7.60 7.41 6.81
C VAL A 201 -8.74 8.19 7.45
N GLN A 202 -8.72 8.43 8.76
CA GLN A 202 -9.70 9.28 9.41
C GLN A 202 -9.66 10.71 8.85
N ALA A 203 -8.48 11.28 8.63
CA ALA A 203 -8.34 12.59 7.99
C ALA A 203 -8.94 12.59 6.57
N ILE A 204 -8.61 11.59 5.76
CA ILE A 204 -9.18 11.43 4.41
C ILE A 204 -10.71 11.31 4.47
N ALA A 205 -11.24 10.54 5.42
CA ALA A 205 -12.68 10.36 5.60
C ALA A 205 -13.40 11.69 5.92
N GLU A 206 -12.83 12.54 6.77
CA GLU A 206 -13.40 13.87 7.04
C GLU A 206 -13.42 14.74 5.78
N ALA A 207 -12.34 14.74 4.99
CA ALA A 207 -12.30 15.45 3.72
C ALA A 207 -13.36 14.94 2.72
N LEU A 208 -13.58 13.62 2.68
CA LEU A 208 -14.59 13.01 1.83
C LEU A 208 -16.03 13.39 2.21
N LYS A 209 -16.32 13.80 3.44
CA LYS A 209 -17.67 14.26 3.80
C LYS A 209 -18.11 15.47 2.99
N VAL A 210 -17.16 16.30 2.57
CA VAL A 210 -17.44 17.54 1.80
C VAL A 210 -16.94 17.48 0.36
N ASN A 211 -15.99 16.61 0.03
CA ASN A 211 -15.50 16.48 -1.34
C ASN A 211 -16.56 15.80 -2.24
N THR A 212 -16.87 16.45 -3.36
CA THR A 212 -17.88 15.97 -4.33
C THR A 212 -17.29 15.56 -5.68
N THR A 213 -15.97 15.42 -5.79
CA THR A 213 -15.28 15.24 -7.08
C THR A 213 -14.47 13.95 -7.15
N LEU A 214 -13.92 13.50 -6.03
CA LEU A 214 -13.20 12.24 -5.93
C LEU A 214 -14.19 11.08 -6.09
N LYS A 215 -13.93 10.25 -7.09
CA LYS A 215 -14.76 9.10 -7.47
C LYS A 215 -14.07 7.79 -7.15
N GLU A 216 -12.74 7.77 -7.16
CA GLU A 216 -11.95 6.58 -6.93
C GLU A 216 -10.87 6.88 -5.89
N LEU A 217 -10.88 6.12 -4.80
CA LEU A 217 -9.83 6.16 -3.79
C LEU A 217 -9.34 4.73 -3.55
N LEU A 218 -8.04 4.53 -3.79
CA LEU A 218 -7.38 3.24 -3.65
C LEU A 218 -6.44 3.29 -2.45
N LEU A 219 -6.73 2.47 -1.44
CA LEU A 219 -6.06 2.41 -0.13
C LEU A 219 -5.66 0.98 0.23
N SER A 220 -5.50 0.13 -0.78
CA SER A 220 -5.07 -1.26 -0.66
C SER A 220 -3.71 -1.39 0.00
N ASP A 221 -3.44 -2.51 0.67
CA ASP A 221 -2.13 -2.84 1.23
C ASP A 221 -1.57 -1.76 2.18
N ASN A 222 -2.44 -1.15 2.98
CA ASN A 222 -2.09 -0.19 4.04
C ASN A 222 -2.33 -0.84 5.43
N GLN A 223 -2.38 -0.02 6.48
CA GLN A 223 -2.49 -0.46 7.88
C GLN A 223 -3.87 -0.11 8.47
N ILE A 224 -4.92 -0.17 7.64
CA ILE A 224 -6.27 0.29 8.01
C ILE A 224 -7.00 -0.79 8.80
N GLY A 225 -7.36 -0.49 10.03
CA GLY A 225 -8.14 -1.33 10.92
C GLY A 225 -9.63 -1.02 10.92
N ASN A 226 -10.31 -1.47 11.97
CA ASN A 226 -11.75 -1.22 12.15
C ASN A 226 -12.07 0.27 12.35
N ALA A 227 -11.19 1.05 12.98
CA ALA A 227 -11.45 2.46 13.24
C ALA A 227 -11.42 3.28 11.94
N GLY A 228 -10.41 3.07 11.08
CA GLY A 228 -10.33 3.71 9.76
C GLY A 228 -11.47 3.29 8.85
N ALA A 229 -11.85 2.01 8.84
CA ALA A 229 -13.04 1.53 8.11
C ALA A 229 -14.35 2.20 8.60
N THR A 230 -14.47 2.42 9.92
CA THR A 230 -15.62 3.12 10.50
C THR A 230 -15.65 4.59 10.08
N ALA A 231 -14.51 5.28 10.08
CA ALA A 231 -14.42 6.67 9.61
C ALA A 231 -14.84 6.77 8.12
N LEU A 232 -14.34 5.89 7.26
CA LEU A 232 -14.75 5.81 5.85
C LEU A 232 -16.24 5.53 5.69
N ALA A 233 -16.81 4.67 6.54
CA ALA A 233 -18.23 4.39 6.54
C ALA A 233 -19.06 5.64 6.87
N GLU A 234 -18.68 6.42 7.89
CA GLU A 234 -19.35 7.68 8.21
C GLU A 234 -19.26 8.69 7.05
N ALA A 235 -18.11 8.76 6.37
CA ALA A 235 -17.97 9.58 5.17
C ALA A 235 -18.90 9.12 4.04
N LEU A 236 -19.00 7.82 3.78
CA LEU A 236 -19.87 7.25 2.75
C LEU A 236 -21.36 7.51 2.99
N LYS A 237 -21.80 7.65 4.24
CA LYS A 237 -23.20 7.95 4.55
C LYS A 237 -23.64 9.30 3.96
N VAL A 238 -22.72 10.26 3.85
CA VAL A 238 -23.00 11.62 3.37
C VAL A 238 -22.41 11.92 1.99
N ASN A 239 -21.33 11.23 1.60
CA ASN A 239 -20.68 11.45 0.32
C ASN A 239 -21.53 10.97 -0.86
N THR A 240 -21.66 11.80 -1.89
CA THR A 240 -22.45 11.53 -3.10
C THR A 240 -21.62 11.38 -4.38
N ALA A 241 -20.29 11.39 -4.28
CA ALA A 241 -19.38 11.37 -5.42
C ALA A 241 -18.62 10.06 -5.56
N MET A 242 -18.29 9.40 -4.45
CA MET A 242 -17.48 8.20 -4.43
C MET A 242 -18.18 7.06 -5.20
N ARG A 243 -17.42 6.41 -6.07
CA ARG A 243 -17.85 5.27 -6.91
C ARG A 243 -17.06 4.02 -6.58
N LYS A 244 -15.77 4.15 -6.27
CA LYS A 244 -14.87 3.02 -6.02
C LYS A 244 -14.04 3.23 -4.77
N PHE A 245 -14.07 2.23 -3.89
CA PHE A 245 -13.14 2.07 -2.78
C PHE A 245 -12.42 0.73 -2.86
N ALA A 246 -11.09 0.80 -2.95
CA ALA A 246 -10.24 -0.37 -2.81
C ALA A 246 -9.55 -0.36 -1.44
N LEU A 247 -9.90 -1.33 -0.61
CA LEU A 247 -9.40 -1.52 0.76
C LEU A 247 -8.80 -2.93 0.93
N LEU A 248 -8.38 -3.57 -0.16
CA LEU A 248 -7.84 -4.93 -0.10
C LEU A 248 -6.55 -4.99 0.73
N ASN A 249 -6.31 -6.13 1.36
CA ASN A 249 -5.11 -6.41 2.17
C ASN A 249 -4.83 -5.36 3.26
N ASN A 250 -5.89 -5.01 4.00
CA ASN A 250 -5.83 -4.19 5.20
C ASN A 250 -6.13 -5.06 6.44
N GLN A 251 -6.52 -4.42 7.55
CA GLN A 251 -6.73 -5.03 8.85
C GLN A 251 -8.18 -4.92 9.31
N ILE A 252 -9.11 -4.81 8.36
CA ILE A 252 -10.54 -4.64 8.61
C ILE A 252 -11.13 -5.96 9.10
N GLY A 253 -11.73 -5.96 10.27
CA GLY A 253 -12.47 -7.08 10.85
C GLY A 253 -13.99 -6.88 10.79
N ASP A 254 -14.71 -7.67 11.57
CA ASP A 254 -16.18 -7.65 11.61
C ASP A 254 -16.76 -6.28 11.96
N ALA A 255 -16.17 -5.56 12.92
CA ALA A 255 -16.66 -4.25 13.33
C ALA A 255 -16.57 -3.21 12.19
N GLY A 256 -15.44 -3.17 11.47
CA GLY A 256 -15.28 -2.28 10.31
C GLY A 256 -16.20 -2.68 9.16
N ALA A 257 -16.36 -3.98 8.89
CA ALA A 257 -17.28 -4.48 7.88
C ALA A 257 -18.74 -4.14 8.20
N GLN A 258 -19.14 -4.22 9.47
CA GLN A 258 -20.47 -3.82 9.93
C GLN A 258 -20.72 -2.32 9.73
N ALA A 259 -19.74 -1.47 10.05
CA ALA A 259 -19.85 -0.03 9.81
C ALA A 259 -20.03 0.27 8.31
N LEU A 260 -19.20 -0.32 7.45
CA LEU A 260 -19.32 -0.21 5.98
C LEU A 260 -20.69 -0.72 5.49
N ALA A 261 -21.19 -1.81 6.05
CA ALA A 261 -22.52 -2.34 5.71
C ALA A 261 -23.65 -1.34 6.03
N GLU A 262 -23.62 -0.70 7.21
CA GLU A 262 -24.58 0.35 7.55
C GLU A 262 -24.50 1.54 6.59
N ALA A 263 -23.29 1.95 6.19
CA ALA A 263 -23.12 2.99 5.19
C ALA A 263 -23.68 2.58 3.82
N LEU A 264 -23.49 1.33 3.38
CA LEU A 264 -24.03 0.80 2.13
C LEU A 264 -25.57 0.81 2.10
N LYS A 265 -26.26 0.65 3.24
CA LYS A 265 -27.73 0.72 3.27
C LYS A 265 -28.24 2.08 2.80
N VAL A 266 -27.53 3.16 3.14
CA VAL A 266 -27.94 4.55 2.82
C VAL A 266 -27.24 5.11 1.59
N ASN A 267 -25.97 4.78 1.34
CA ASN A 267 -25.21 5.30 0.21
C ASN A 267 -25.80 4.78 -1.12
N LYS A 268 -25.91 5.67 -2.10
CA LYS A 268 -26.50 5.37 -3.43
C LYS A 268 -25.54 5.64 -4.58
N THR A 269 -24.24 5.73 -4.30
CA THR A 269 -23.27 6.19 -5.29
C THR A 269 -22.11 5.22 -5.46
N LEU A 270 -21.71 4.54 -4.38
CA LEU A 270 -20.67 3.52 -4.44
C LEU A 270 -21.14 2.34 -5.28
N THR A 271 -20.32 1.99 -6.28
CA THR A 271 -20.54 0.90 -7.22
C THR A 271 -19.55 -0.24 -7.00
N GLU A 272 -18.33 0.06 -6.56
CA GLU A 272 -17.27 -0.93 -6.34
C GLU A 272 -16.69 -0.81 -4.92
N LEU A 273 -16.69 -1.92 -4.19
CA LEU A 273 -16.06 -2.03 -2.87
C LEU A 273 -15.19 -3.29 -2.82
N TRP A 274 -13.88 -3.11 -2.66
CA TRP A 274 -12.93 -4.22 -2.60
C TRP A 274 -12.40 -4.37 -1.17
N LEU A 275 -12.72 -5.50 -0.55
CA LEU A 275 -12.40 -5.85 0.84
C LEU A 275 -11.68 -7.20 0.94
N ASN A 276 -11.21 -7.77 -0.16
CA ASN A 276 -10.45 -9.01 -0.15
C ASN A 276 -9.17 -8.89 0.68
N PHE A 277 -8.66 -10.02 1.17
CA PHE A 277 -7.44 -10.07 1.99
C PHE A 277 -7.53 -9.32 3.34
N ASN A 278 -8.72 -9.09 3.88
CA ASN A 278 -8.92 -8.52 5.23
C ASN A 278 -9.16 -9.63 6.28
N GLN A 279 -9.70 -9.27 7.44
CA GLN A 279 -9.98 -10.15 8.58
C GLN A 279 -11.50 -10.26 8.86
N ILE A 280 -12.33 -10.13 7.82
CA ILE A 280 -13.79 -10.15 7.95
C ILE A 280 -14.28 -11.57 8.20
N GLY A 281 -15.03 -11.78 9.28
CA GLY A 281 -15.63 -13.05 9.68
C GLY A 281 -17.11 -13.17 9.29
N ASP A 282 -17.77 -14.18 9.86
CA ASP A 282 -19.20 -14.44 9.61
C ASP A 282 -20.10 -13.28 10.04
N VAL A 283 -19.77 -12.57 11.12
CA VAL A 283 -20.58 -11.46 11.63
C VAL A 283 -20.55 -10.28 10.66
N GLY A 284 -19.36 -9.88 10.19
CA GLY A 284 -19.23 -8.81 9.21
C GLY A 284 -19.85 -9.20 7.86
N ALA A 285 -19.68 -10.44 7.42
CA ALA A 285 -20.30 -10.95 6.20
C ALA A 285 -21.84 -10.93 6.27
N GLN A 286 -22.43 -11.31 7.41
CA GLN A 286 -23.88 -11.23 7.62
C GLN A 286 -24.40 -9.78 7.57
N ALA A 287 -23.66 -8.83 8.16
CA ALA A 287 -24.03 -7.41 8.08
C ALA A 287 -24.00 -6.91 6.63
N ILE A 288 -22.95 -7.26 5.87
CA ILE A 288 -22.84 -6.93 4.45
C ILE A 288 -23.99 -7.57 3.65
N ALA A 289 -24.32 -8.83 3.92
CA ALA A 289 -25.45 -9.51 3.27
C ALA A 289 -26.77 -8.76 3.48
N GLU A 290 -27.03 -8.26 4.68
CA GLU A 290 -28.22 -7.44 4.96
C GLU A 290 -28.20 -6.13 4.16
N ALA A 291 -27.04 -5.46 4.09
CA ALA A 291 -26.89 -4.26 3.28
C ALA A 291 -27.15 -4.51 1.78
N LEU A 292 -26.69 -5.64 1.24
CA LEU A 292 -26.91 -6.03 -0.16
C LEU A 292 -28.38 -6.29 -0.50
N ARG A 293 -29.22 -6.66 0.47
CA ARG A 293 -30.67 -6.84 0.23
C ARG A 293 -31.34 -5.52 -0.13
N VAL A 294 -30.91 -4.42 0.47
CA VAL A 294 -31.49 -3.08 0.28
C VAL A 294 -30.70 -2.20 -0.68
N ASN A 295 -29.38 -2.34 -0.75
CA ASN A 295 -28.54 -1.57 -1.67
C ASN A 295 -28.70 -2.09 -3.10
N LYS A 296 -28.98 -1.18 -4.04
CA LYS A 296 -29.17 -1.50 -5.48
C LYS A 296 -28.15 -0.81 -6.38
N THR A 297 -27.16 -0.14 -5.79
CA THR A 297 -26.16 0.68 -6.50
C THR A 297 -24.82 -0.01 -6.58
N LEU A 298 -24.46 -0.82 -5.58
CA LEU A 298 -23.25 -1.62 -5.58
C LEU A 298 -23.37 -2.70 -6.67
N THR A 299 -22.40 -2.73 -7.57
CA THR A 299 -22.32 -3.66 -8.70
C THR A 299 -21.18 -4.66 -8.53
N GLN A 300 -20.14 -4.31 -7.75
CA GLN A 300 -19.04 -5.21 -7.44
C GLN A 300 -18.66 -5.13 -5.97
N LEU A 301 -18.57 -6.30 -5.35
CA LEU A 301 -18.09 -6.48 -3.99
C LEU A 301 -17.07 -7.62 -4.00
N VAL A 302 -15.88 -7.38 -3.48
CA VAL A 302 -14.81 -8.37 -3.48
C VAL A 302 -14.46 -8.71 -2.03
N LEU A 303 -14.66 -9.97 -1.63
CA LEU A 303 -14.53 -10.47 -0.26
C LEU A 303 -13.66 -11.74 -0.15
N PHE A 304 -13.06 -12.23 -1.24
CA PHE A 304 -12.22 -13.42 -1.21
C PHE A 304 -11.03 -13.25 -0.25
N SER A 305 -10.49 -14.34 0.28
CA SER A 305 -9.33 -14.30 1.18
C SER A 305 -9.55 -13.52 2.49
N ASN A 306 -10.78 -13.53 3.04
CA ASN A 306 -11.12 -13.07 4.39
C ASN A 306 -11.20 -14.27 5.36
N CYS A 307 -11.91 -14.11 6.47
CA CYS A 307 -12.15 -15.13 7.50
C CYS A 307 -13.62 -15.60 7.49
N ILE A 308 -14.29 -15.54 6.33
CA ILE A 308 -15.74 -15.78 6.24
C ILE A 308 -15.99 -17.29 6.26
N GLY A 309 -16.66 -17.75 7.30
CA GLY A 309 -17.08 -19.13 7.47
C GLY A 309 -18.33 -19.48 6.66
N LYS A 310 -18.90 -20.64 6.98
CA LYS A 310 -20.06 -21.19 6.26
C LYS A 310 -21.30 -20.31 6.44
N LEU A 311 -21.53 -19.75 7.64
CA LEU A 311 -22.73 -18.97 7.92
C LEU A 311 -22.74 -17.62 7.19
N GLY A 312 -21.60 -16.93 7.20
CA GLY A 312 -21.42 -15.68 6.46
C GLY A 312 -21.52 -15.91 4.95
N SER A 313 -20.93 -17.00 4.45
CA SER A 313 -21.00 -17.34 3.04
C SER A 313 -22.43 -17.60 2.58
N GLN A 314 -23.18 -18.41 3.33
CA GLN A 314 -24.60 -18.67 3.07
C GLN A 314 -25.45 -17.39 3.11
N ALA A 315 -25.16 -16.47 4.03
CA ALA A 315 -25.86 -15.20 4.13
C ALA A 315 -25.64 -14.32 2.88
N ILE A 316 -24.39 -14.23 2.41
CA ILE A 316 -24.04 -13.50 1.18
C ILE A 316 -24.72 -14.14 -0.04
N ASP A 317 -24.62 -15.46 -0.19
CA ASP A 317 -25.26 -16.18 -1.31
C ASP A 317 -26.77 -15.95 -1.35
N ALA A 318 -27.44 -16.01 -0.19
CA ALA A 318 -28.86 -15.74 -0.07
C ALA A 318 -29.21 -14.29 -0.44
N ALA A 319 -28.37 -13.31 -0.08
CA ALA A 319 -28.56 -11.92 -0.48
C ALA A 319 -28.36 -11.72 -1.99
N CYS A 320 -27.36 -12.36 -2.58
CA CYS A 320 -27.06 -12.32 -4.02
C CYS A 320 -28.17 -12.96 -4.86
N ALA A 321 -28.81 -14.03 -4.38
CA ALA A 321 -29.95 -14.65 -5.05
C ALA A 321 -31.10 -13.64 -5.26
N GLY A 322 -31.29 -12.72 -4.31
CA GLY A 322 -32.25 -11.61 -4.39
C GLY A 322 -31.72 -10.34 -5.07
N ASN A 323 -30.41 -10.22 -5.31
CA ASN A 323 -29.76 -9.05 -5.89
C ASN A 323 -28.74 -9.43 -6.99
N ARG A 324 -29.25 -9.83 -8.16
CA ARG A 324 -28.42 -10.27 -9.31
C ARG A 324 -27.56 -9.17 -9.96
N ARG A 325 -27.58 -7.94 -9.44
CA ARG A 325 -26.81 -6.80 -9.99
C ARG A 325 -25.41 -6.68 -9.38
N CYS A 326 -25.22 -7.17 -8.16
CA CYS A 326 -23.92 -7.12 -7.49
C CYS A 326 -23.17 -8.44 -7.72
N LEU A 327 -22.03 -8.36 -8.39
CA LEU A 327 -21.08 -9.48 -8.48
C LEU A 327 -20.30 -9.54 -7.17
N VAL A 328 -20.38 -10.68 -6.47
CA VAL A 328 -19.68 -10.89 -5.20
C VAL A 328 -18.61 -11.96 -5.35
N GLY A 329 -17.35 -11.59 -5.16
CA GLY A 329 -16.22 -12.54 -5.12
C GLY A 329 -16.01 -13.03 -3.69
N LEU A 330 -16.30 -14.30 -3.40
CA LEU A 330 -16.31 -14.86 -2.03
C LEU A 330 -15.39 -16.09 -1.87
N ASN A 331 -14.70 -16.51 -2.92
CA ASN A 331 -13.88 -17.72 -2.90
C ASN A 331 -12.68 -17.64 -1.93
N THR A 332 -12.04 -18.77 -1.67
CA THR A 332 -10.72 -18.85 -1.02
C THR A 332 -10.68 -18.14 0.35
N GLN A 333 -11.57 -18.48 1.28
CA GLN A 333 -11.56 -17.94 2.64
C GLN A 333 -10.48 -18.63 3.50
N ILE A 334 -9.90 -17.89 4.44
CA ILE A 334 -9.01 -18.40 5.49
C ILE A 334 -9.88 -18.96 6.61
N SER A 335 -9.42 -20.02 7.27
CA SER A 335 -10.01 -20.48 8.54
C SER A 335 -10.19 -19.29 9.52
N PRO A 336 -11.41 -19.06 10.07
CA PRO A 336 -11.68 -17.96 10.98
C PRO A 336 -10.79 -17.94 12.23
N PHE A 337 -10.21 -19.09 12.59
CA PHE A 337 -9.30 -19.22 13.74
C PHE A 337 -7.92 -18.61 13.51
N ALA A 338 -7.54 -18.38 12.24
CA ALA A 338 -6.22 -17.89 11.85
C ALA A 338 -5.73 -16.67 12.63
N PHE A 339 -6.59 -15.66 12.79
CA PHE A 339 -6.20 -14.40 13.42
C PHE A 339 -6.62 -14.27 14.89
N SER A 340 -7.65 -15.04 15.31
CA SER A 340 -8.12 -15.05 16.71
C SER A 340 -7.08 -15.54 17.72
N LEU A 341 -6.01 -16.16 17.24
CA LEU A 341 -4.98 -16.82 18.06
C LEU A 341 -3.65 -16.06 18.09
N PHE A 342 -3.48 -15.01 17.27
CA PHE A 342 -2.32 -14.14 17.45
C PHE A 342 -2.44 -13.44 18.80
N PRO A 343 -1.37 -13.42 19.61
CA PRO A 343 -1.42 -12.78 20.92
C PRO A 343 -1.86 -11.33 20.75
N ARG A 344 -2.88 -10.93 21.51
CA ARG A 344 -3.30 -9.52 21.59
C ARG A 344 -2.11 -8.73 22.13
N LEU A 345 -1.48 -7.93 21.28
CA LEU A 345 -0.36 -7.11 21.69
C LEU A 345 -0.89 -6.03 22.65
N ALA A 346 -0.16 -5.80 23.74
CA ALA A 346 -0.60 -4.92 24.82
C ALA A 346 -0.89 -3.50 24.31
N SER A 347 -2.07 -2.98 24.66
CA SER A 347 -2.45 -1.59 24.41
C SER A 347 -1.73 -0.62 25.37
N GLY A 348 -1.78 0.68 25.08
CA GLY A 348 -1.32 1.70 26.02
C GLY A 348 -2.02 1.62 27.38
N GLU A 349 -3.29 1.23 27.41
CA GLU A 349 -4.07 1.03 28.65
C GLU A 349 -3.58 -0.18 29.45
N ASP A 350 -3.27 -1.28 28.77
CA ASP A 350 -2.68 -2.48 29.40
C ASP A 350 -1.34 -2.13 30.07
N SER A 351 -0.57 -1.22 29.47
CA SER A 351 0.72 -0.76 30.00
C SER A 351 0.57 0.10 31.26
N GLN A 352 -0.44 0.98 31.32
CA GLN A 352 -0.75 1.74 32.54
C GLN A 352 -1.26 0.82 33.65
N ALA A 353 -2.06 -0.19 33.31
CA ALA A 353 -2.52 -1.19 34.26
C ALA A 353 -1.36 -2.02 34.83
N VAL A 354 -0.43 -2.47 33.98
CA VAL A 354 0.80 -3.18 34.39
C VAL A 354 1.71 -2.29 35.23
N PHE A 355 1.93 -1.03 34.86
CA PHE A 355 2.73 -0.11 35.67
C PHE A 355 2.12 0.12 37.05
N ARG A 356 0.79 0.33 37.13
CA ARG A 356 0.07 0.43 38.41
C ARG A 356 0.15 -0.87 39.20
N MET A 357 0.15 -2.03 38.54
CA MET A 357 0.38 -3.31 39.21
C MET A 357 1.79 -3.43 39.79
N LEU A 358 2.82 -3.03 39.03
CA LEU A 358 4.23 -3.11 39.45
C LEU A 358 4.56 -2.13 40.58
N THR A 359 3.88 -0.98 40.62
CA THR A 359 4.07 0.08 41.64
C THR A 359 3.08 0.01 42.80
N GLY A 360 2.18 -0.98 42.83
CA GLY A 360 1.23 -1.20 43.93
C GLY A 360 0.03 -0.23 43.98
N GLY A 361 -0.28 0.47 42.89
CA GLY A 361 -1.30 1.53 42.81
C GLY A 361 -2.74 1.06 42.53
N LEU A 362 -3.07 -0.22 42.73
CA LEU A 362 -4.44 -0.74 42.56
C LEU A 362 -5.10 -0.95 43.94
N GLU A 363 -6.30 -0.39 44.12
CA GLU A 363 -7.04 -0.37 45.40
C GLU A 363 -7.38 -1.76 45.99
N ASN A 364 -7.10 -2.87 45.28
CA ASN A 364 -7.44 -4.24 45.68
C ASN A 364 -6.33 -5.28 45.42
N GLN A 365 -5.04 -4.94 45.58
CA GLN A 365 -3.98 -5.95 45.44
C GLN A 365 -3.87 -6.88 46.67
N PRO A 366 -3.70 -8.20 46.48
CA PRO A 366 -3.36 -9.11 47.57
C PRO A 366 -1.96 -8.77 48.12
N ALA A 367 -1.82 -8.79 49.44
CA ALA A 367 -0.63 -8.37 50.20
C ALA A 367 0.68 -9.17 49.94
N SER A 368 0.75 -9.97 48.88
CA SER A 368 1.84 -10.92 48.60
C SER A 368 2.79 -10.49 47.48
N LEU A 369 2.57 -9.37 46.80
CA LEU A 369 3.48 -8.84 45.77
C LEU A 369 4.15 -7.55 46.29
N PRO A 370 5.47 -7.52 46.48
CA PRO A 370 6.16 -6.28 46.86
C PRO A 370 6.13 -5.30 45.69
N ALA A 371 5.69 -4.06 45.96
CA ALA A 371 5.77 -2.96 45.00
C ALA A 371 7.24 -2.72 44.63
N LEU A 372 7.54 -2.66 43.33
CA LEU A 372 8.86 -2.33 42.85
C LEU A 372 9.09 -0.82 43.03
N PRO A 373 10.33 -0.38 43.33
CA PRO A 373 10.72 1.02 43.26
C PRO A 373 10.32 1.61 41.90
N THR A 374 9.83 2.85 41.90
CA THR A 374 9.34 3.53 40.69
C THR A 374 10.38 3.50 39.58
N GLU A 375 11.66 3.63 39.89
CA GLU A 375 12.75 3.62 38.93
C GLU A 375 12.94 2.23 38.28
N ILE A 376 12.74 1.14 39.02
CA ILE A 376 12.80 -0.23 38.47
C ILE A 376 11.54 -0.54 37.67
N ALA A 377 10.38 -0.08 38.14
CA ALA A 377 9.14 -0.19 37.38
C ALA A 377 9.23 0.62 36.08
N GLU A 378 9.85 1.80 36.08
CA GLU A 378 10.13 2.60 34.90
C GLU A 378 11.11 1.90 33.95
N LEU A 379 12.15 1.25 34.47
CA LEU A 379 13.12 0.50 33.64
C LEU A 379 12.49 -0.75 33.03
N ILE A 380 11.66 -1.48 33.79
CA ILE A 380 10.84 -2.57 33.29
C ILE A 380 9.81 -2.06 32.30
N MET A 381 9.22 -0.88 32.54
CA MET A 381 8.27 -0.27 31.62
C MET A 381 8.94 0.28 30.37
N ASP A 382 10.20 0.70 30.39
CA ASP A 382 10.95 1.09 29.19
C ASP A 382 11.33 -0.16 28.37
N GLU A 383 11.72 -1.24 29.03
CA GLU A 383 11.78 -2.59 28.42
C GLU A 383 10.38 -3.08 28.00
N ALA A 384 9.28 -2.68 28.65
CA ALA A 384 7.91 -3.05 28.28
C ALA A 384 7.28 -2.12 27.23
N ARG A 385 7.79 -0.90 27.04
CA ARG A 385 7.49 0.01 25.91
C ARG A 385 7.97 -0.63 24.61
N TYR A 386 9.03 -1.43 24.66
CA TYR A 386 9.42 -2.37 23.61
C TYR A 386 8.31 -3.39 23.27
N TRP A 387 7.34 -3.64 24.16
CA TRP A 387 6.21 -4.56 24.01
C TRP A 387 4.83 -3.91 23.92
N GLN A 388 4.74 -2.57 23.96
CA GLN A 388 3.53 -1.87 23.49
C GLN A 388 3.28 -2.31 22.04
N GLY A 389 2.01 -2.40 21.61
CA GLY A 389 1.60 -2.96 20.32
C GLY A 389 2.50 -2.67 19.12
N ALA A 390 2.45 -3.55 18.11
CA ALA A 390 3.02 -3.24 16.81
C ALA A 390 2.45 -1.89 16.35
N GLN A 391 3.29 -0.85 16.26
CA GLN A 391 2.83 0.43 15.72
C GLN A 391 2.55 0.29 14.24
N HIS A 392 3.33 -0.56 13.57
CA HIS A 392 3.17 -0.83 12.16
C HIS A 392 3.25 -2.32 11.87
N THR A 393 2.53 -2.72 10.83
CA THR A 393 2.49 -4.10 10.36
C THR A 393 2.72 -4.15 8.87
N LYS A 394 3.76 -4.87 8.41
CA LYS A 394 3.93 -5.20 7.00
C LYS A 394 3.55 -6.65 6.75
N ARG A 395 2.61 -6.85 5.84
CA ARG A 395 2.04 -8.16 5.50
C ARG A 395 2.36 -8.46 4.05
N ASN A 396 2.83 -9.67 3.79
CA ASN A 396 2.82 -10.21 2.45
C ASN A 396 2.08 -11.55 2.45
N ARG A 397 1.32 -11.80 1.40
CA ARG A 397 0.51 -13.01 1.28
C ARG A 397 0.76 -13.66 -0.06
N PHE A 398 0.87 -14.98 -0.04
CA PHE A 398 0.91 -15.79 -1.24
C PHE A 398 -0.49 -16.28 -1.59
N HIS A 399 -0.82 -16.14 -2.86
CA HIS A 399 -1.82 -16.93 -3.58
C HIS A 399 -1.07 -17.63 -4.72
N VAL A 400 -1.51 -18.83 -5.10
CA VAL A 400 -0.89 -19.91 -5.93
C VAL A 400 0.09 -19.53 -7.10
N ASP A 401 0.21 -18.27 -7.52
CA ASP A 401 0.91 -17.83 -8.74
C ASP A 401 2.33 -17.21 -8.60
N THR A 402 2.98 -17.14 -7.42
CA THR A 402 4.40 -16.69 -7.38
C THR A 402 5.39 -17.82 -7.72
N SER A 403 6.23 -17.56 -8.74
CA SER A 403 7.03 -18.54 -9.47
C SER A 403 8.23 -19.15 -8.72
N ASP A 404 8.51 -18.71 -7.51
CA ASP A 404 9.79 -18.86 -6.80
C ASP A 404 9.68 -19.54 -5.42
N GLY A 405 8.48 -19.77 -4.89
CA GLY A 405 8.29 -20.55 -3.65
C GLY A 405 8.80 -19.87 -2.37
N VAL A 406 8.96 -18.54 -2.40
CA VAL A 406 9.45 -17.72 -1.29
C VAL A 406 8.51 -16.53 -1.07
N LEU A 407 8.11 -16.33 0.18
CA LEU A 407 7.37 -15.17 0.65
C LEU A 407 8.35 -14.19 1.29
N THR A 408 8.45 -12.98 0.74
CA THR A 408 9.41 -11.97 1.23
C THR A 408 8.67 -10.76 1.79
N VAL A 409 9.00 -10.36 3.01
CA VAL A 409 8.63 -9.06 3.58
C VAL A 409 9.91 -8.28 3.81
N THR A 410 10.02 -7.12 3.18
CA THR A 410 11.08 -6.16 3.44
C THR A 410 10.67 -5.26 4.59
N VAL A 411 11.53 -5.12 5.59
CA VAL A 411 11.39 -4.11 6.64
C VAL A 411 11.40 -2.75 5.93
N PRO A 412 10.34 -1.92 6.09
CA PRO A 412 10.24 -0.66 5.37
C PRO A 412 11.38 0.28 5.75
N ARG A 413 11.55 1.35 4.97
CA ARG A 413 12.43 2.46 5.35
C ARG A 413 11.66 3.40 6.27
N SER A 414 12.31 3.87 7.33
CA SER A 414 11.73 4.87 8.23
C SER A 414 11.56 6.19 7.47
N MET A 415 10.52 6.95 7.79
CA MET A 415 10.22 8.22 7.10
C MET A 415 11.33 9.27 7.29
N ASP A 416 12.09 9.19 8.38
CA ASP A 416 13.10 10.18 8.79
C ASP A 416 14.54 9.62 8.82
N GLY A 417 14.73 8.36 8.38
CA GLY A 417 16.04 7.69 8.38
C GLY A 417 16.46 7.07 9.72
N ASN A 418 15.50 6.87 10.64
CA ASN A 418 15.75 6.31 11.96
C ASN A 418 15.51 4.79 12.06
N SER A 419 15.94 4.20 13.18
CA SER A 419 16.08 2.74 13.33
C SER A 419 14.75 2.04 13.59
N ILE A 420 14.18 1.40 12.57
CA ILE A 420 13.08 0.45 12.74
C ILE A 420 13.52 -0.76 13.57
N ARG A 421 12.66 -1.19 14.51
CA ARG A 421 12.85 -2.43 15.28
C ARG A 421 11.74 -3.43 15.03
N VAL A 422 12.11 -4.63 14.60
CA VAL A 422 11.19 -5.75 14.43
C VAL A 422 10.82 -6.34 15.78
N LYS A 423 9.52 -6.39 16.08
CA LYS A 423 8.96 -6.89 17.34
C LYS A 423 8.56 -8.35 17.28
N ALA A 424 8.00 -8.77 16.15
CA ALA A 424 7.60 -10.14 15.93
C ALA A 424 7.60 -10.46 14.43
N ILE A 425 7.85 -11.72 14.11
CA ILE A 425 7.52 -12.28 12.81
C ILE A 425 6.45 -13.32 13.03
N GLN A 426 5.30 -13.13 12.40
CA GLN A 426 4.20 -14.07 12.45
C GLN A 426 4.06 -14.75 11.09
N VAL A 427 3.96 -16.07 11.13
CA VAL A 427 3.77 -16.89 9.94
C VAL A 427 2.51 -17.71 10.13
N LEU A 428 1.65 -17.70 9.13
CA LEU A 428 0.44 -18.50 9.07
C LEU A 428 0.42 -19.26 7.75
N ARG A 429 0.00 -20.51 7.81
CA ARG A 429 -0.20 -21.33 6.64
C ARG A 429 -1.52 -22.08 6.77
N ASP A 430 -2.34 -21.97 5.74
CA ASP A 430 -3.64 -22.60 5.59
C ASP A 430 -3.62 -23.43 4.30
N TRP A 431 -4.06 -24.67 4.38
CA TRP A 431 -4.00 -25.63 3.29
C TRP A 431 -5.39 -26.10 2.88
N THR A 432 -5.51 -26.52 1.62
CA THR A 432 -6.79 -26.92 1.02
C THR A 432 -7.33 -28.23 1.58
N SER A 433 -6.49 -29.02 2.25
CA SER A 433 -6.82 -30.32 2.85
C SER A 433 -5.94 -30.61 4.08
N SER A 434 -6.36 -31.57 4.91
CA SER A 434 -5.64 -31.98 6.13
C SER A 434 -4.29 -32.64 5.84
N PHE A 435 -3.28 -32.42 6.69
CA PHE A 435 -1.97 -33.11 6.56
C PHE A 435 -2.03 -34.59 6.91
N TYR A 436 -1.16 -35.35 6.27
CA TYR A 436 -0.85 -36.73 6.66
C TYR A 436 0.43 -36.84 7.51
N ASN A 437 1.29 -35.80 7.58
CA ASN A 437 2.57 -35.86 8.31
C ASN A 437 3.01 -34.50 8.90
N SER A 438 3.47 -34.48 10.16
CA SER A 438 3.79 -33.24 10.91
C SER A 438 5.13 -32.61 10.54
N ASP A 439 6.05 -33.37 9.95
CA ASP A 439 7.41 -32.91 9.65
C ASP A 439 7.47 -31.96 8.42
N ASP A 440 6.42 -31.95 7.57
CA ASP A 440 6.30 -31.04 6.41
C ASP A 440 5.79 -29.63 6.79
N CYS A 441 5.47 -29.40 8.06
CA CYS A 441 4.85 -28.15 8.52
C CYS A 441 5.87 -27.05 8.88
N ALA A 442 7.17 -27.36 8.97
CA ALA A 442 8.16 -26.38 9.37
C ALA A 442 8.24 -25.18 8.40
N PHE A 443 8.42 -23.97 8.95
CA PHE A 443 8.72 -22.78 8.16
C PHE A 443 10.23 -22.60 8.02
N GLY A 444 10.73 -22.59 6.78
CA GLY A 444 12.12 -22.18 6.52
C GLY A 444 12.21 -20.66 6.53
N LEU A 445 12.57 -20.09 7.68
CA LEU A 445 12.78 -18.65 7.83
C LEU A 445 14.22 -18.29 7.46
N THR A 446 14.39 -17.33 6.56
CA THR A 446 15.67 -16.71 6.23
C THR A 446 15.55 -15.21 6.45
N VAL A 447 16.50 -14.61 7.18
CA VAL A 447 16.65 -13.16 7.28
C VAL A 447 17.86 -12.77 6.44
N ARG A 448 17.66 -11.82 5.54
CA ARG A 448 18.71 -11.23 4.70
C ARG A 448 18.88 -9.76 5.00
N ASP A 449 20.09 -9.26 4.86
CA ASP A 449 20.35 -7.82 4.90
C ASP A 449 19.95 -7.13 3.58
N GLU A 450 20.23 -5.83 3.50
CA GLU A 450 19.94 -4.99 2.33
C GLU A 450 20.80 -5.34 1.10
N GLN A 451 21.96 -5.95 1.28
CA GLN A 451 22.81 -6.47 0.19
C GLN A 451 22.33 -7.84 -0.31
N GLY A 452 21.43 -8.49 0.44
CA GLY A 452 20.87 -9.80 0.13
C GLY A 452 21.63 -10.96 0.76
N ASP A 453 22.63 -10.69 1.60
CA ASP A 453 23.39 -11.72 2.30
C ASP A 453 22.56 -12.33 3.43
N VAL A 454 22.70 -13.63 3.64
CA VAL A 454 21.95 -14.35 4.68
C VAL A 454 22.58 -14.07 6.04
N GLN A 455 21.83 -13.39 6.91
CA GLN A 455 22.24 -13.08 8.28
C GLN A 455 21.72 -14.10 9.29
N TYR A 456 20.62 -14.78 8.97
CA TYR A 456 20.03 -15.79 9.84
C TYR A 456 19.16 -16.77 9.05
N GLU A 457 19.22 -18.05 9.40
CA GLU A 457 18.35 -19.08 8.83
C GLU A 457 17.93 -20.05 9.94
N CYS A 458 16.63 -20.33 10.06
CA CYS A 458 16.14 -21.32 11.01
C CYS A 458 14.88 -22.03 10.49
N ALA A 459 14.74 -23.30 10.88
CA ALA A 459 13.46 -24.00 10.77
C ALA A 459 12.58 -23.65 11.98
N VAL A 460 11.39 -23.11 11.73
CA VAL A 460 10.43 -22.76 12.77
C VAL A 460 9.31 -23.77 12.75
N HIS A 461 9.20 -24.56 13.81
CA HIS A 461 8.13 -25.53 13.95
C HIS A 461 6.83 -24.83 14.35
N PRO A 462 5.76 -24.92 13.54
CA PRO A 462 4.50 -24.27 13.88
C PRO A 462 3.78 -24.99 15.02
N THR A 463 2.89 -24.23 15.68
CA THR A 463 1.76 -24.81 16.40
C THR A 463 0.65 -25.11 15.41
N LEU A 464 0.23 -26.36 15.33
CA LEU A 464 -0.96 -26.77 14.59
C LEU A 464 -2.20 -26.27 15.34
N VAL A 465 -3.03 -25.50 14.65
CA VAL A 465 -4.28 -24.95 15.17
C VAL A 465 -5.44 -25.87 14.81
N GLU A 466 -5.48 -26.32 13.56
CA GLU A 466 -6.42 -27.30 13.02
C GLU A 466 -5.65 -28.26 12.10
N SER A 467 -6.33 -29.29 11.60
CA SER A 467 -5.72 -30.30 10.71
C SER A 467 -5.13 -29.72 9.42
N ASN A 468 -5.48 -28.49 9.05
CA ASN A 468 -5.07 -27.78 7.85
C ASN A 468 -4.56 -26.34 8.14
N LEU A 469 -4.35 -25.95 9.40
CA LEU A 469 -3.93 -24.60 9.78
C LEU A 469 -2.75 -24.65 10.75
N ALA A 470 -1.65 -23.98 10.40
CA ALA A 470 -0.43 -23.93 11.19
C ALA A 470 0.03 -22.49 11.36
N ARG A 471 0.56 -22.17 12.55
CA ARG A 471 1.07 -20.84 12.86
C ARG A 471 2.39 -20.87 13.62
N ALA A 472 3.20 -19.85 13.47
CA ALA A 472 4.32 -19.58 14.34
C ALA A 472 4.44 -18.09 14.63
N THR A 473 4.87 -17.77 15.83
CA THR A 473 5.27 -16.41 16.22
C THR A 473 6.71 -16.47 16.70
N ILE A 474 7.54 -15.66 16.06
CA ILE A 474 8.98 -15.63 16.24
C ILE A 474 9.29 -14.34 16.99
N TRP A 475 9.80 -14.48 18.20
CA TRP A 475 10.07 -13.37 19.09
C TRP A 475 11.56 -13.05 19.17
N PRO A 476 11.94 -11.79 19.41
CA PRO A 476 13.32 -11.39 19.67
C PRO A 476 13.97 -12.11 20.86
N THR A 477 13.16 -12.62 21.80
CA THR A 477 13.63 -13.37 22.97
C THR A 477 14.17 -14.75 22.61
N SER A 478 13.53 -15.44 21.67
CA SER A 478 13.99 -16.73 21.13
C SER A 478 14.93 -16.57 19.93
N HIS A 479 14.84 -15.45 19.22
CA HIS A 479 15.64 -15.17 18.01
C HIS A 479 16.24 -13.75 18.06
N PRO A 480 17.42 -13.57 18.71
CA PRO A 480 18.02 -12.25 18.93
C PRO A 480 18.31 -11.43 17.66
N ILE A 481 18.42 -12.08 16.50
CA ILE A 481 18.63 -11.41 15.20
C ILE A 481 17.53 -10.38 14.89
N LEU A 482 16.29 -10.61 15.34
CA LEU A 482 15.19 -9.67 15.12
C LEU A 482 15.49 -8.29 15.72
N ARG A 483 16.30 -8.20 16.79
CA ARG A 483 16.76 -6.92 17.38
C ARG A 483 17.79 -6.19 16.51
N GLN A 484 18.47 -6.92 15.63
CA GLN A 484 19.52 -6.39 14.76
C GLN A 484 18.98 -5.99 13.38
N MET A 485 17.78 -6.46 13.02
CA MET A 485 17.13 -6.07 11.77
C MET A 485 17.01 -4.55 11.68
N ARG A 486 17.21 -4.03 10.47
CA ARG A 486 17.11 -2.61 10.11
C ARG A 486 16.22 -2.47 8.89
N GLU A 487 15.96 -1.23 8.50
CA GLU A 487 15.32 -0.93 7.23
C GLU A 487 16.02 -1.63 6.04
N GLY A 488 15.24 -2.03 5.04
CA GLY A 488 15.76 -2.72 3.85
C GLY A 488 16.10 -4.21 4.05
N TRP A 489 16.23 -4.69 5.29
CA TRP A 489 16.39 -6.11 5.57
C TRP A 489 15.14 -6.89 5.19
N GLN A 490 15.32 -8.14 4.77
CA GLN A 490 14.25 -8.99 4.27
C GLN A 490 14.03 -10.20 5.18
N VAL A 491 12.77 -10.47 5.49
CA VAL A 491 12.32 -11.73 6.05
C VAL A 491 11.76 -12.57 4.91
N GLN A 492 12.28 -13.77 4.75
CA GLN A 492 11.84 -14.72 3.74
C GLN A 492 11.32 -15.99 4.42
N ILE A 493 10.18 -16.48 3.97
CA ILE A 493 9.70 -17.84 4.29
C ILE A 493 9.69 -18.67 3.02
N ARG A 494 10.48 -19.74 3.01
CA ARG A 494 10.44 -20.77 1.96
C ARG A 494 9.33 -21.77 2.24
N PHE A 495 8.68 -22.27 1.19
CA PHE A 495 7.63 -23.28 1.30
C PHE A 495 7.72 -24.35 0.21
N THR A 496 7.21 -25.54 0.53
CA THR A 496 6.93 -26.63 -0.42
C THR A 496 5.54 -26.41 -1.03
N ARG A 497 5.38 -26.63 -2.35
CA ARG A 497 4.19 -26.18 -3.10
C ARG A 497 2.95 -27.06 -2.93
N ASP A 498 3.05 -28.22 -2.32
CA ASP A 498 1.98 -29.21 -2.39
C ASP A 498 0.80 -28.83 -1.46
N ASN A 499 -0.39 -28.70 -2.04
CA ASN A 499 -1.70 -28.53 -1.37
C ASN A 499 -1.90 -27.24 -0.53
N LEU A 500 -1.12 -26.19 -0.79
CA LEU A 500 -1.21 -24.92 -0.07
C LEU A 500 -2.37 -24.03 -0.57
N GLN A 501 -3.24 -23.56 0.34
CA GLN A 501 -4.32 -22.65 -0.01
C GLN A 501 -3.88 -21.19 0.13
N ILE A 502 -3.36 -20.83 1.31
CA ILE A 502 -2.90 -19.48 1.65
C ILE A 502 -1.67 -19.59 2.54
N GLN A 503 -0.67 -18.75 2.29
CA GLN A 503 0.40 -18.51 3.24
C GLN A 503 0.58 -17.01 3.47
N TRP A 504 0.79 -16.66 4.73
CA TRP A 504 0.91 -15.30 5.18
C TRP A 504 2.19 -15.13 6.00
N LEU A 505 2.92 -14.09 5.66
CA LEU A 505 4.08 -13.62 6.40
C LEU A 505 3.79 -12.20 6.85
N CYS A 506 3.97 -11.98 8.14
CA CYS A 506 3.78 -10.69 8.76
C CYS A 506 5.00 -10.34 9.59
N VAL A 507 5.46 -9.12 9.40
CA VAL A 507 6.53 -8.52 10.18
C VAL A 507 5.93 -7.33 10.89
N GLU A 508 5.88 -7.44 12.20
CA GLU A 508 5.43 -6.38 13.10
C GLU A 508 6.64 -5.60 13.57
N TYR A 509 6.56 -4.28 13.53
CA TYR A 509 7.68 -3.40 13.86
C TYR A 509 7.20 -2.11 14.52
N VAL A 510 8.16 -1.39 15.09
CA VAL A 510 8.00 -0.06 15.63
C VAL A 510 8.99 0.87 14.96
N ASP A 511 8.50 2.05 14.59
CA ASP A 511 9.34 3.18 14.24
C ASP A 511 9.60 4.00 15.51
N LEU A 512 10.87 4.22 15.85
CA LEU A 512 11.25 4.73 17.18
C LEU A 512 11.00 6.23 17.37
N ASP A 513 10.55 6.94 16.34
CA ASP A 513 10.35 8.39 16.36
C ASP A 513 8.92 8.86 16.64
N LEU A 514 7.95 7.95 16.83
CA LEU A 514 6.61 8.32 17.29
C LEU A 514 6.54 8.60 18.81
N GLN A 515 7.64 9.02 19.44
CA GLN A 515 7.70 9.39 20.86
C GLN A 515 7.64 10.89 21.09
#